data_AF-A0A6P0DU25-F1
#
_entry.id   AF-A0A6P0DU25-F1
#
_cell.length_a   1.000
_cell.length_b   1.000
_cell.length_c   1.000
_cell.angle_alpha   90.00
_cell.angle_beta   90.00
_cell.angle_gamma   90.00
#
_symmetry.space_group_name_H-M   'P 1'
#
loop_
_entity.id
_entity.type
_entity.pdbx_description
1 polymer ?
#
loop_
_entity_poly.entity_id
_entity_poly.type
_entity_poly.pdbx_seq_one_letter_code
_entity_poly.pdbx_strand_id
1 'polypeptide(L)'
;TGCFALLNTGADMVRSKNRLLTTIAYRLNGETTYALEGSIFIAGAAVQWLRDGLGIIGSAAETNALAEKADPTQEVYLVPAFTGLGAPHWDAKARGAIFGLTRNSGPAELSRAALEAVCYQTRDLLDAMQKDWKNGTEDTV
;
A
#
# COMPACT_ATOMS: atom_id res chain seq x y z
N THR A 1 -5.65 -9.02 4.48
CA THR A 1 -4.56 -8.42 5.30
C THR A 1 -4.08 -7.12 4.67
N GLY A 2 -3.53 -6.22 5.48
CA GLY A 2 -3.01 -4.90 5.07
C GLY A 2 -1.48 -4.83 5.00
N CYS A 3 -0.96 -3.65 4.72
CA CYS A 3 0.47 -3.30 4.75
C CYS A 3 0.66 -2.06 5.64
N PHE A 4 1.69 -2.07 6.48
CA PHE A 4 1.96 -1.00 7.44
C PHE A 4 3.41 -0.60 7.31
N ALA A 5 3.66 0.68 7.04
CA ALA A 5 4.99 1.25 6.97
C ALA A 5 5.25 2.07 8.22
N LEU A 6 6.40 1.86 8.85
CA LEU A 6 6.84 2.60 10.02
C LEU A 6 8.20 3.23 9.75
N LEU A 7 8.33 4.53 9.98
CA LEU A 7 9.59 5.27 9.96
C LEU A 7 9.98 5.61 11.39
N ASN A 8 11.11 5.07 11.86
CA ASN A 8 11.65 5.38 13.18
C ASN A 8 12.14 6.84 13.22
N THR A 9 11.63 7.63 14.18
CA THR A 9 11.99 9.05 14.35
C THR A 9 12.82 9.31 15.62
N GLY A 10 13.37 8.25 16.22
CA GLY A 10 14.20 8.37 17.43
C GLY A 10 13.40 8.91 18.62
N ALA A 11 14.02 9.81 19.38
CA ALA A 11 13.38 10.49 20.51
C ALA A 11 12.39 11.58 20.07
N ASP A 12 12.38 11.95 18.79
CA ASP A 12 11.55 13.04 18.30
C ASP A 12 10.13 12.55 17.99
N MET A 13 9.17 13.11 18.71
CA MET A 13 7.75 12.88 18.46
C MET A 13 7.26 13.76 17.31
N VAL A 14 7.39 13.25 16.08
CA VAL A 14 7.03 13.98 14.85
C VAL A 14 5.55 14.01 14.64
N ARG A 15 4.92 15.18 14.75
CA ARG A 15 3.51 15.35 14.38
C ARG A 15 3.39 15.49 12.86
N SER A 16 2.72 14.51 12.23
CA SER A 16 2.50 14.53 10.79
C SER A 16 1.67 15.74 10.33
N LYS A 17 2.10 16.34 9.22
CA LYS A 17 1.31 17.30 8.42
C LYS A 17 0.81 16.68 7.11
N ASN A 18 1.28 15.48 6.76
CA ASN A 18 0.89 14.73 5.58
C ASN A 18 -0.03 13.54 5.89
N ARG A 19 -0.78 13.64 7.00
CA ARG A 19 -1.86 12.71 7.38
C ARG A 19 -1.34 11.29 7.65
N LEU A 20 -0.21 11.18 8.31
CA LEU A 20 0.31 9.95 8.93
C LEU A 20 0.00 9.94 10.42
N LEU A 21 0.17 8.78 11.06
CA LEU A 21 0.02 8.65 12.50
C LEU A 21 1.37 8.82 13.19
N THR A 22 1.41 9.61 14.25
CA THR A 22 2.55 9.62 15.19
C THR A 22 2.30 8.58 16.26
N THR A 23 3.22 7.65 16.43
CA THR A 23 3.08 6.55 17.39
C THR A 23 4.36 6.29 18.18
N ILE A 24 4.27 5.49 19.24
CA ILE A 24 5.43 4.93 19.93
C ILE A 24 5.88 3.71 19.12
N ALA A 25 7.13 3.71 18.66
CA ALA A 25 7.72 2.55 18.00
C ALA A 25 8.04 1.46 19.04
N TYR A 26 8.77 1.84 20.09
CA TYR A 26 9.11 0.97 21.21
C TYR A 26 9.59 1.77 22.43
N ARG A 27 9.73 1.09 23.56
CA ARG A 27 10.37 1.63 24.78
C ARG A 27 11.36 0.61 25.33
N LEU A 28 12.61 1.01 25.50
CA LEU A 28 13.70 0.19 26.03
C LEU A 28 14.46 0.99 27.09
N ASN A 29 14.78 0.38 28.23
CA ASN A 29 15.52 1.02 29.33
C ASN A 29 14.93 2.37 29.82
N GLY A 30 13.61 2.52 29.75
CA GLY A 30 12.92 3.77 30.11
C GLY A 30 12.92 4.84 29.01
N GLU A 31 13.66 4.66 27.94
CA GLU A 31 13.71 5.57 26.79
C GLU A 31 12.65 5.20 25.75
N THR A 32 11.90 6.21 25.30
CA THR A 32 10.83 6.04 24.31
C THR A 32 11.35 6.42 22.94
N THR A 33 11.18 5.53 21.96
CA THR A 33 11.41 5.81 20.54
C THR A 33 10.08 5.91 19.81
N TYR A 34 9.93 6.93 18.97
CA TYR A 34 8.73 7.23 18.21
C TYR A 34 8.84 6.77 16.76
N ALA A 35 7.70 6.70 16.08
CA ALA A 35 7.63 6.49 14.65
C ALA A 35 6.51 7.30 13.99
N LEU A 36 6.68 7.56 12.69
CA LEU A 36 5.58 7.86 11.79
C LEU A 36 5.06 6.55 11.19
N GLU A 37 3.75 6.37 11.20
CA GLU A 37 3.08 5.20 10.66
C GLU A 37 2.12 5.58 9.53
N GLY A 38 2.18 4.82 8.44
CA GLY A 38 1.21 4.81 7.36
C GLY A 38 0.58 3.43 7.19
N SER A 39 -0.74 3.37 7.04
CA SER A 39 -1.49 2.11 6.96
C SER A 39 -2.24 1.97 5.64
N ILE A 40 -1.98 0.87 4.94
CA ILE A 40 -2.71 0.38 3.77
C ILE A 40 -3.59 -0.78 4.23
N PHE A 41 -4.92 -0.59 4.24
CA PHE A 41 -5.83 -1.60 4.77
C PHE A 41 -5.91 -2.87 3.90
N ILE A 42 -5.83 -2.70 2.58
CA ILE A 42 -6.03 -3.77 1.61
C ILE A 42 -4.75 -3.94 0.78
N ALA A 43 -3.90 -4.88 1.20
CA ALA A 43 -2.73 -5.31 0.45
C ALA A 43 -2.89 -6.77 0.02
N GLY A 44 -2.46 -7.72 0.85
CA GLY A 44 -2.69 -9.16 0.59
C GLY A 44 -4.17 -9.53 0.47
N ALA A 45 -5.08 -8.74 1.08
CA ALA A 45 -6.53 -8.90 0.88
C ALA A 45 -6.98 -8.69 -0.57
N ALA A 46 -6.29 -7.86 -1.37
CA ALA A 46 -6.61 -7.70 -2.80
C ALA A 46 -6.37 -9.01 -3.56
N VAL A 47 -5.23 -9.67 -3.30
CA VAL A 47 -4.90 -10.97 -3.89
C VAL A 47 -5.87 -12.06 -3.43
N GLN A 48 -6.22 -12.08 -2.14
CA GLN A 48 -7.24 -13.00 -1.61
C GLN A 48 -8.59 -12.78 -2.29
N TRP A 49 -8.96 -11.53 -2.57
CA TRP A 49 -10.21 -11.22 -3.29
C TRP A 49 -10.19 -11.71 -4.74
N LEU A 50 -9.04 -11.66 -5.45
CA LEU A 50 -8.94 -12.27 -6.78
C LEU A 50 -9.21 -13.78 -6.75
N ARG A 51 -8.74 -14.46 -5.70
CA ARG A 51 -8.91 -15.92 -5.53
C ARG A 51 -10.33 -16.28 -5.09
N ASP A 52 -10.78 -15.75 -3.96
CA ASP A 52 -11.99 -16.20 -3.29
C ASP A 52 -13.23 -15.42 -3.74
N GLY A 53 -13.06 -14.16 -4.12
CA GLY A 53 -14.15 -13.27 -4.53
C GLY A 53 -14.46 -13.36 -6.01
N LEU A 54 -13.45 -13.11 -6.86
CA LEU A 54 -13.60 -13.18 -8.31
C LEU A 54 -13.40 -14.58 -8.90
N GLY A 55 -12.65 -15.45 -8.21
CA GLY A 55 -12.37 -16.81 -8.72
C GLY A 55 -11.46 -16.84 -9.94
N ILE A 56 -10.68 -15.79 -10.20
CA ILE A 56 -9.84 -15.67 -11.42
C ILE A 56 -8.45 -16.27 -11.26
N ILE A 57 -8.06 -16.59 -10.02
CA ILE A 57 -6.83 -17.33 -9.69
C ILE A 57 -7.17 -18.48 -8.75
N GLY A 58 -6.46 -19.61 -8.87
CA GLY A 58 -6.66 -20.77 -8.00
C GLY A 58 -5.98 -20.63 -6.64
N SER A 59 -4.87 -19.89 -6.60
CA SER A 59 -4.06 -19.68 -5.41
C SER A 59 -3.35 -18.33 -5.45
N ALA A 60 -2.98 -17.80 -4.28
CA ALA A 60 -2.26 -16.52 -4.21
C ALA A 60 -0.88 -16.57 -4.91
N ALA A 61 -0.25 -17.76 -4.95
CA ALA A 61 1.06 -17.95 -5.59
C ALA A 61 1.03 -17.78 -7.11
N GLU A 62 -0.12 -17.97 -7.76
CA GLU A 62 -0.28 -17.78 -9.20
C GLU A 62 -0.14 -16.31 -9.62
N THR A 63 -0.40 -15.37 -8.71
CA THR A 63 -0.47 -13.93 -9.01
C THR A 63 0.80 -13.41 -9.67
N ASN A 64 2.00 -13.82 -9.22
CA ASN A 64 3.26 -13.36 -9.80
C ASN A 64 3.44 -13.84 -11.23
N ALA A 65 3.25 -15.15 -11.47
CA ALA A 65 3.39 -15.74 -12.79
C ALA A 65 2.34 -15.23 -13.79
N LEU A 66 1.16 -14.82 -13.31
CA LEU A 66 0.14 -14.16 -14.12
C LEU A 66 0.51 -12.70 -14.42
N ALA A 67 0.97 -11.96 -13.42
CA ALA A 67 1.38 -10.57 -13.60
C ALA A 67 2.53 -10.42 -14.62
N GLU A 68 3.49 -11.34 -14.61
CA GLU A 68 4.59 -11.40 -15.59
C GLU A 68 4.11 -11.64 -17.03
N LYS A 69 2.93 -12.24 -17.21
CA LYS A 69 2.32 -12.51 -18.52
C LYS A 69 1.40 -11.39 -19.00
N ALA A 70 1.11 -10.41 -18.15
CA ALA A 70 0.21 -9.32 -18.50
C ALA A 70 0.78 -8.49 -19.66
N ASP A 71 -0.08 -8.07 -20.57
CA ASP A 71 0.32 -7.24 -21.71
C ASP A 71 0.96 -5.92 -21.21
N PRO A 72 2.23 -5.64 -21.52
CA PRO A 72 2.91 -4.43 -21.04
C PRO A 72 2.31 -3.14 -21.60
N THR A 73 1.50 -3.21 -22.65
CA THR A 73 0.85 -2.04 -23.27
C THR A 73 -0.50 -1.68 -22.66
N GLN A 74 -1.07 -2.55 -21.81
CA GLN A 74 -2.35 -2.29 -21.14
C GLN A 74 -2.14 -1.63 -19.77
N GLU A 75 -2.82 -0.51 -19.54
CA GLU A 75 -2.72 0.23 -18.27
C GLU A 75 -3.96 -0.01 -17.39
N VAL A 76 -4.06 -1.22 -16.84
CA VAL A 76 -5.13 -1.57 -15.90
C VAL A 76 -4.73 -1.16 -14.48
N TYR A 77 -5.55 -0.31 -13.86
CA TYR A 77 -5.35 0.13 -12.47
C TYR A 77 -6.44 -0.44 -11.58
N LEU A 78 -6.03 -1.06 -10.47
CA LEU A 78 -6.90 -1.44 -9.38
C LEU A 78 -6.70 -0.47 -8.22
N VAL A 79 -7.78 0.14 -7.75
CA VAL A 79 -7.83 0.90 -6.49
C VAL A 79 -8.56 0.02 -5.47
N PRO A 80 -7.85 -0.73 -4.59
CA PRO A 80 -8.47 -1.76 -3.75
C PRO A 80 -9.09 -1.18 -2.47
N ALA A 81 -9.87 -0.10 -2.58
CA ALA A 81 -10.50 0.59 -1.45
C ALA A 81 -11.77 -0.13 -0.94
N PHE A 82 -11.73 -1.46 -0.75
CA PHE A 82 -12.91 -2.26 -0.41
C PHE A 82 -13.61 -1.82 0.87
N THR A 83 -12.86 -1.26 1.82
CA THR A 83 -13.37 -0.69 3.08
C THR A 83 -12.96 0.77 3.26
N GLY A 84 -12.73 1.50 2.16
CA GLY A 84 -12.15 2.85 2.16
C GLY A 84 -10.64 2.87 1.93
N LEU A 85 -10.10 4.08 1.75
CA LEU A 85 -8.68 4.34 1.59
C LEU A 85 -8.04 4.72 2.93
N GLY A 86 -6.89 4.10 3.22
CA GLY A 86 -6.05 4.43 4.37
C GLY A 86 -5.19 5.68 4.13
N ALA A 87 -4.04 5.73 4.80
CA ALA A 87 -3.11 6.85 4.62
C ALA A 87 -2.56 6.89 3.17
N PRO A 88 -2.22 8.08 2.62
CA PRO A 88 -2.44 9.41 3.21
C PRO A 88 -3.84 10.00 2.93
N HIS A 89 -4.73 9.25 2.26
CA HIS A 89 -6.02 9.76 1.78
C HIS A 89 -7.11 9.85 2.84
N TRP A 90 -7.18 8.88 3.76
CA TRP A 90 -8.20 8.74 4.81
C TRP A 90 -9.62 9.03 4.33
N ASP A 91 -10.05 8.29 3.32
CA ASP A 91 -11.40 8.39 2.77
C ASP A 91 -12.17 7.09 3.05
N ALA A 92 -13.01 7.12 4.08
CA ALA A 92 -13.85 5.99 4.46
C ALA A 92 -15.02 5.74 3.47
N LYS A 93 -15.34 6.70 2.61
CA LYS A 93 -16.42 6.58 1.61
C LYS A 93 -15.91 6.04 0.28
N ALA A 94 -14.61 6.11 0.00
CA ALA A 94 -14.00 5.50 -1.17
C ALA A 94 -14.32 4.00 -1.26
N ARG A 95 -14.47 3.49 -2.49
CA ARG A 95 -14.77 2.08 -2.76
C ARG A 95 -13.86 1.53 -3.85
N GLY A 96 -13.77 0.20 -3.90
CA GLY A 96 -12.98 -0.52 -4.89
C GLY A 96 -13.34 -0.09 -6.32
N ALA A 97 -12.33 0.21 -7.13
CA ALA A 97 -12.51 0.62 -8.51
C ALA A 97 -11.44 0.00 -9.41
N ILE A 98 -11.79 -0.28 -10.66
CA ILE A 98 -10.88 -0.74 -11.69
C ILE A 98 -11.00 0.20 -12.89
N PHE A 99 -9.87 0.66 -13.42
CA PHE A 99 -9.78 1.56 -14.57
C PHE A 99 -8.88 0.96 -15.65
N GLY A 100 -9.05 1.42 -16.90
CA GLY A 100 -8.19 1.04 -18.02
C GLY A 100 -8.48 -0.32 -18.65
N LEU A 101 -9.63 -0.93 -18.34
CA LEU A 101 -10.03 -2.19 -18.96
C LEU A 101 -10.24 -2.03 -20.47
N THR A 102 -9.70 -2.97 -21.23
CA THR A 102 -9.98 -3.18 -22.65
C THR A 102 -10.67 -4.53 -22.84
N ARG A 103 -11.11 -4.83 -24.07
CA ARG A 103 -11.68 -6.15 -24.38
C ARG A 103 -10.72 -7.32 -24.09
N ASN A 104 -9.42 -7.07 -24.13
CA ASN A 104 -8.39 -8.10 -23.96
C ASN A 104 -7.88 -8.20 -22.51
N SER A 105 -8.38 -7.38 -21.59
CA SER A 105 -7.97 -7.45 -20.19
C SER A 105 -8.52 -8.71 -19.53
N GLY A 106 -7.67 -9.43 -18.81
CA GLY A 106 -8.03 -10.69 -18.16
C GLY A 106 -7.32 -10.91 -16.82
N PRO A 107 -7.22 -12.18 -16.37
CA PRO A 107 -6.61 -12.53 -15.09
C PRO A 107 -5.17 -12.02 -14.95
N ALA A 108 -4.37 -12.03 -16.03
CA ALA A 108 -3.00 -11.54 -16.01
C ALA A 108 -2.93 -10.04 -15.66
N GLU A 109 -3.69 -9.21 -16.36
CA GLU A 109 -3.73 -7.76 -16.15
C GLU A 109 -4.30 -7.42 -14.77
N LEU A 110 -5.32 -8.13 -14.31
CA LEU A 110 -5.89 -7.94 -12.97
C LEU A 110 -4.93 -8.38 -11.86
N SER A 111 -4.18 -9.47 -12.05
CA SER A 111 -3.11 -9.89 -11.14
C SER A 111 -2.01 -8.84 -11.06
N ARG A 112 -1.54 -8.31 -12.20
CA ARG A 112 -0.55 -7.22 -12.21
C ARG A 112 -1.08 -5.99 -11.49
N ALA A 113 -2.28 -5.53 -11.84
CA ALA A 113 -2.91 -4.35 -11.25
C ALA A 113 -3.07 -4.48 -9.71
N ALA A 114 -3.40 -5.68 -9.21
CA ALA A 114 -3.50 -5.92 -7.77
C ALA A 114 -2.16 -5.82 -7.03
N LEU A 115 -1.07 -6.30 -7.64
CA LEU A 115 0.27 -6.17 -7.06
C LEU A 115 0.75 -4.72 -7.12
N GLU A 116 0.61 -4.07 -8.27
CA GLU A 116 1.01 -2.68 -8.47
C GLU A 116 0.25 -1.72 -7.56
N ALA A 117 -1.03 -1.97 -7.27
CA ALA A 117 -1.82 -1.15 -6.36
C ALA A 117 -1.16 -0.98 -4.99
N VAL A 118 -0.56 -2.05 -4.46
CA VAL A 118 0.17 -2.01 -3.18
C VAL A 118 1.46 -1.21 -3.32
N CYS A 119 2.16 -1.34 -4.45
CA CYS A 119 3.36 -0.56 -4.75
C CYS A 119 3.05 0.94 -4.83
N TYR A 120 2.00 1.33 -5.54
CA TYR A 120 1.59 2.73 -5.65
C TYR A 120 1.22 3.33 -4.30
N GLN A 121 0.40 2.62 -3.51
CA GLN A 121 0.05 3.09 -2.17
C GLN A 121 1.26 3.15 -1.24
N THR A 122 2.21 2.21 -1.35
CA THR A 122 3.48 2.26 -0.61
C THR A 122 4.28 3.52 -0.98
N ARG A 123 4.37 3.84 -2.27
CA ARG A 123 5.03 5.08 -2.73
C ARG A 123 4.37 6.31 -2.13
N ASP A 124 3.05 6.39 -2.14
CA ASP A 124 2.32 7.54 -1.56
C ASP A 124 2.59 7.70 -0.05
N LEU A 125 2.77 6.59 0.68
CA LEU A 125 3.20 6.62 2.08
C LEU A 125 4.63 7.13 2.25
N LEU A 126 5.57 6.64 1.44
CA LEU A 126 6.97 7.07 1.50
C LEU A 126 7.09 8.56 1.19
N ASP A 127 6.38 9.06 0.18
CA ASP A 127 6.35 10.48 -0.16
C ASP A 127 5.79 11.32 1.00
N ALA A 128 4.75 10.84 1.68
CA ALA A 128 4.19 11.51 2.87
C ALA A 128 5.19 11.52 4.03
N MET A 129 5.89 10.41 4.27
CA MET A 129 6.90 10.28 5.32
C MET A 129 8.08 11.22 5.09
N GLN A 130 8.61 11.27 3.87
CA GLN A 130 9.72 12.16 3.50
C GLN A 130 9.35 13.65 3.66
N LYS A 131 8.10 14.02 3.39
CA LYS A 131 7.63 15.40 3.57
C LYS A 131 7.51 15.79 5.06
N ASP A 132 7.17 14.83 5.93
CA ASP A 132 7.03 15.07 7.37
C ASP A 132 8.35 15.00 8.15
N TRP A 133 9.30 14.18 7.69
CA TRP A 133 10.56 13.95 8.40
C TRP A 133 11.76 14.23 7.49
N LYS A 134 12.36 15.41 7.69
CA LYS A 134 13.54 15.90 6.96
C LYS A 134 14.85 15.77 7.74
N ASN A 135 14.81 15.23 8.95
CA ASN A 135 15.97 15.08 9.83
C ASN A 135 16.73 13.76 9.60
N GLY A 136 16.33 12.96 8.61
CA GLY A 136 17.17 11.86 8.14
C GLY A 136 18.39 12.45 7.44
N THR A 137 19.58 12.20 7.97
CA THR A 137 20.85 12.32 7.23
C THR A 137 20.69 11.68 5.85
N GLU A 138 21.36 12.24 4.83
CA GLU A 138 21.25 11.91 3.38
C GLU A 138 21.36 10.42 2.99
N ASP A 139 21.63 9.53 3.94
CA ASP A 139 21.70 8.08 3.78
C ASP A 139 20.45 7.40 4.34
N THR A 140 19.32 7.51 3.65
CA THR A 140 18.30 6.46 3.73
C THR A 140 18.72 5.32 2.81
N VAL A 141 19.11 4.19 3.41
CA VAL A 141 19.38 2.91 2.72
C VAL A 141 18.15 2.36 2.02
#